data_AF-A0A840YC67-F1
#
_entry.id   AF-A0A840YC67-F1
#
_cell.length_a   1.000
_cell.length_b   1.000
_cell.length_c   1.000
_cell.angle_alpha   90.00
_cell.angle_beta   90.00
_cell.angle_gamma   90.00
#
_symmetry.space_group_name_H-M   'P 1'
#
loop_
_entity.id
_entity.type
_entity.pdbx_description
1 polymer ?
#
loop_
_entity_poly.entity_id
_entity_poly.type
_entity_poly.pdbx_seq_one_letter_code
_entity_poly.pdbx_strand_id
1 'polypeptide(L)'
;MIAHYMIFLDLTDDDVLDPDAAVQMMEQLGSDLEALDKGFLRELIDAFAVITPEYSGEAQEVVRNIAHSFYLEEVLAADDPMRLAELEALRDARA
;
A
#
# COMPACT_ATOMS: atom_id res chain seq x y z
N MET A 1 7.78 9.27 -4.65
CA MET A 1 8.49 9.14 -3.35
C MET A 1 8.05 7.90 -2.60
N ILE A 2 6.77 7.76 -2.24
CA ILE A 2 6.25 6.56 -1.54
C ILE A 2 6.55 5.26 -2.31
N ALA A 3 6.33 5.24 -3.63
CA ALA A 3 6.66 4.07 -4.46
C ALA A 3 8.12 3.62 -4.35
N HIS A 4 9.08 4.55 -4.48
CA HIS A 4 10.50 4.23 -4.32
C HIS A 4 10.84 3.76 -2.90
N TYR A 5 10.17 4.34 -1.89
CA TYR A 5 10.38 3.94 -0.51
C TYR A 5 9.88 2.52 -0.27
N MET A 6 8.69 2.18 -0.77
CA MET A 6 8.16 0.81 -0.71
C MET A 6 9.05 -0.18 -1.46
N ILE A 7 9.50 0.16 -2.67
CA ILE A 7 10.44 -0.68 -3.43
C ILE A 7 11.72 -0.92 -2.63
N PHE A 8 12.27 0.12 -1.99
CA PHE A 8 13.46 -0.02 -1.16
C PHE A 8 13.19 -0.93 0.05
N LEU A 9 12.08 -0.73 0.77
CA LEU A 9 11.78 -1.54 1.95
C LEU A 9 11.46 -3.01 1.62
N ASP A 10 10.88 -3.27 0.45
CA ASP A 10 10.36 -4.59 0.08
C ASP A 10 11.35 -5.42 -0.76
N LEU A 11 12.23 -4.78 -1.54
CA LEU A 11 13.14 -5.45 -2.47
C LEU A 11 14.62 -5.31 -2.11
N THR A 12 14.96 -4.63 -1.02
CA THR A 12 16.37 -4.60 -0.55
C THR A 12 16.65 -5.89 0.20
N ASP A 13 17.75 -6.55 -0.15
CA ASP A 13 18.19 -7.78 0.51
C ASP A 13 18.48 -7.57 2.01
N ASP A 14 18.22 -8.62 2.79
CA ASP A 14 18.38 -8.65 4.25
C ASP A 14 19.83 -8.40 4.74
N ASP A 15 20.83 -8.53 3.86
CA ASP A 15 22.23 -8.22 4.17
C ASP A 15 22.53 -6.71 4.11
N VAL A 16 21.64 -5.93 3.48
CA VAL A 16 21.73 -4.47 3.35
C VAL A 16 20.75 -3.76 4.27
N LEU A 17 19.52 -4.27 4.40
CA LEU A 17 18.47 -3.70 5.25
C LEU A 17 17.99 -4.73 6.26
N ASP A 18 18.05 -4.39 7.54
CA ASP A 18 17.48 -5.22 8.61
C ASP A 18 15.96 -5.42 8.36
N PRO A 19 15.47 -6.66 8.20
CA PRO A 19 14.06 -6.94 7.95
C PRO A 19 13.13 -6.39 9.04
N ASP A 20 13.57 -6.43 10.30
CA ASP A 20 12.75 -5.91 11.41
C ASP A 20 12.62 -4.38 11.31
N ALA A 21 13.70 -3.70 10.89
CA ALA A 21 13.66 -2.26 10.63
C ALA A 21 12.80 -1.93 9.40
N ALA A 22 12.84 -2.76 8.36
CA ALA A 22 12.02 -2.59 7.17
C ALA A 22 10.52 -2.67 7.52
N VAL A 23 10.12 -3.70 8.28
CA VAL A 23 8.76 -3.88 8.78
C VAL A 23 8.33 -2.69 9.64
N GLN A 24 9.17 -2.26 10.59
CA GLN A 24 8.86 -1.11 11.44
C GLN A 24 8.60 0.17 10.63
N MET A 25 9.40 0.41 9.58
CA MET A 25 9.20 1.56 8.70
C MET A 25 7.94 1.44 7.85
N MET A 26 7.59 0.23 7.39
CA MET A 26 6.32 -0.02 6.70
C MET A 26 5.13 0.22 7.63
N GLU A 27 5.16 -0.24 8.88
CA GLU A 27 4.10 0.01 9.87
C GLU A 27 3.90 1.51 10.13
N GLN A 28 4.99 2.26 10.30
CA GLN A 28 4.91 3.71 10.47
C GLN A 28 4.34 4.40 9.22
N LEU A 29 4.80 4.00 8.02
CA LEU A 29 4.25 4.53 6.78
C LEU A 29 2.75 4.22 6.65
N GLY A 30 2.32 3.00 6.98
CA GLY A 30 0.91 2.62 6.99
C GLY A 30 0.10 3.55 7.90
N SER A 31 0.55 3.74 9.14
CA SER A 31 -0.12 4.65 10.09
C SER A 31 -0.20 6.09 9.57
N ASP A 32 0.86 6.59 8.93
CA ASP A 32 0.88 7.94 8.35
C ASP A 32 -0.09 8.07 7.17
N LEU A 33 -0.21 7.03 6.33
CA LEU A 33 -1.12 6.98 5.18
C LEU A 33 -2.58 6.90 5.62
N GLU A 34 -2.88 6.08 6.63
CA GLU A 34 -4.23 5.94 7.20
C GLU A 34 -4.73 7.24 7.86
N ALA A 35 -3.81 8.07 8.35
CA ALA A 35 -4.11 9.35 8.98
C ALA A 35 -4.39 10.50 7.98
N LEU A 36 -4.23 10.26 6.67
CA LEU A 36 -4.50 11.26 5.64
C LEU A 36 -5.99 11.60 5.54
N ASP A 37 -6.29 12.81 5.06
CA ASP A 37 -7.65 13.18 4.67
C ASP A 37 -8.18 12.21 3.61
N LYS A 38 -9.44 11.76 3.74
CA LYS A 38 -10.02 10.75 2.85
C LYS A 38 -10.09 11.19 1.38
N GLY A 39 -10.26 12.48 1.11
CA GLY A 39 -10.23 13.01 -0.25
C GLY A 39 -8.83 12.88 -0.86
N PHE A 40 -7.82 13.30 -0.11
CA PHE A 40 -6.42 13.17 -0.53
C PHE A 40 -5.96 11.71 -0.63
N LEU A 41 -6.36 10.86 0.31
CA LEU A 41 -6.06 9.43 0.29
C LEU A 41 -6.61 8.74 -0.97
N ARG A 42 -7.81 9.13 -1.43
CA ARG A 42 -8.37 8.66 -2.69
C ARG A 42 -7.51 9.05 -3.89
N GLU A 43 -7.11 10.32 -3.98
CA GLU A 43 -6.22 10.78 -5.06
C GLU A 43 -4.87 10.04 -5.04
N LEU A 44 -4.35 9.74 -3.85
CA LEU A 44 -3.11 9.00 -3.68
C LEU A 44 -3.22 7.55 -4.16
N ILE A 45 -4.32 6.85 -3.84
CA ILE A 45 -4.58 5.49 -4.33
C ILE A 45 -4.63 5.47 -5.86
N ASP A 46 -5.37 6.40 -6.46
CA ASP A 46 -5.47 6.52 -7.91
C ASP A 46 -4.10 6.79 -8.56
N ALA A 47 -3.26 7.61 -7.90
CA ALA A 47 -1.93 7.91 -8.38
C ALA A 47 -1.02 6.67 -8.46
N PHE A 48 -1.14 5.70 -7.52
CA PHE A 48 -0.36 4.46 -7.60
C PHE A 48 -0.67 3.65 -8.86
N ALA A 49 -1.95 3.55 -9.23
CA ALA A 49 -2.36 2.89 -10.46
C ALA A 49 -1.80 3.61 -11.71
N VAL A 50 -1.79 4.94 -11.69
CA VAL A 50 -1.25 5.76 -12.79
C VAL A 50 0.25 5.57 -12.99
N ILE A 51 1.03 5.50 -11.91
CA ILE A 51 2.50 5.38 -12.01
C ILE A 51 2.99 3.94 -12.15
N THR A 52 2.16 2.93 -11.83
CA THR A 52 2.54 1.51 -11.92
C THR A 52 3.19 1.11 -13.27
N PRO A 53 2.68 1.57 -14.44
CA PRO A 53 3.29 1.25 -15.74
C PRO A 53 4.70 1.82 -15.95
N GLU A 54 5.16 2.76 -15.13
CA GLU A 54 6.52 3.32 -15.19
C GLU A 54 7.56 2.37 -14.58
N TYR A 55 7.13 1.36 -13.84
CA TYR A 55 7.96 0.35 -13.20
C TYR A 55 7.89 -0.98 -13.96
N SER A 56 8.84 -1.88 -13.72
CA SER A 56 8.88 -3.22 -14.32
C SER A 56 9.31 -4.28 -13.31
N GLY A 57 9.02 -5.55 -13.60
CA GLY A 57 9.35 -6.68 -12.73
C GLY A 57 8.71 -6.56 -11.34
N GLU A 58 9.42 -7.02 -10.32
CA GLU A 58 8.96 -7.01 -8.93
C GLU A 58 8.61 -5.59 -8.45
N ALA A 59 9.36 -4.57 -8.85
CA ALA A 59 9.05 -3.18 -8.50
C ALA A 59 7.67 -2.73 -9.02
N GLN A 60 7.23 -3.21 -10.19
CA GLN A 60 5.88 -2.94 -10.68
C GLN A 60 4.81 -3.62 -9.81
N GLU A 61 5.08 -4.83 -9.33
CA GLU A 61 4.17 -5.56 -8.45
C GLU A 61 4.05 -4.88 -7.09
N VAL A 62 5.17 -4.44 -6.51
CA VAL A 62 5.19 -3.64 -5.27
C VAL A 62 4.32 -2.40 -5.44
N VAL A 63 4.57 -1.58 -6.47
CA VAL A 63 3.84 -0.32 -6.67
C VAL A 63 2.35 -0.54 -6.90
N ARG A 64 1.98 -1.58 -7.67
CA ARG A 64 0.57 -1.94 -7.90
C ARG A 64 -0.15 -2.30 -6.60
N ASN A 65 0.57 -2.91 -5.66
CA ASN A 65 -0.04 -3.46 -4.45
C ASN A 65 0.02 -2.52 -3.25
N ILE A 66 0.67 -1.36 -3.30
CA ILE A 66 0.82 -0.44 -2.15
C ILE A 66 -0.51 -0.18 -1.44
N ALA A 67 -1.54 0.23 -2.19
CA ALA A 67 -2.85 0.53 -1.60
C ALA A 67 -3.48 -0.67 -0.91
N HIS A 68 -3.30 -1.86 -1.48
CA HIS A 68 -3.79 -3.12 -0.93
C HIS A 68 -3.01 -3.55 0.33
N SER A 69 -1.67 -3.44 0.29
CA SER A 69 -0.78 -3.81 1.39
C SER A 69 -1.10 -3.02 2.67
N PHE A 70 -1.51 -1.75 2.52
CA PHE A 70 -1.89 -0.87 3.63
C PHE A 70 -3.40 -0.73 3.86
N TYR A 71 -4.24 -1.57 3.25
CA TYR A 71 -5.70 -1.54 3.47
C TYR A 71 -6.34 -0.16 3.20
N LEU A 72 -5.78 0.63 2.27
CA LEU A 72 -6.17 2.03 2.10
C LEU A 72 -7.59 2.16 1.52
N GLU A 73 -8.05 1.18 0.75
CA GLU A 73 -9.41 1.16 0.21
C GLU A 73 -10.44 0.91 1.32
N GLU A 74 -10.09 0.06 2.29
CA GLU A 74 -10.88 -0.23 3.48
C GLU A 74 -10.96 1.00 4.39
N VAL A 75 -9.86 1.74 4.56
CA VAL A 75 -9.82 3.02 5.30
C VAL A 75 -10.78 4.04 4.68
N LEU A 76 -10.82 4.13 3.34
CA LEU A 76 -11.78 4.98 2.64
C LEU A 76 -13.22 4.52 2.81
N ALA A 77 -13.43 3.20 2.89
CA ALA A 77 -14.74 2.58 3.06
C ALA A 77 -15.21 2.50 4.53
N ALA A 78 -14.44 3.00 5.50
CA ALA A 78 -14.76 2.85 6.93
C ALA A 78 -16.16 3.37 7.34
N ASP A 79 -16.72 4.34 6.60
CA ASP A 79 -18.07 4.87 6.85
C ASP A 79 -19.17 4.19 6.00
N ASP A 80 -18.82 3.19 5.20
CA ASP A 80 -19.70 2.40 4.35
C ASP A 80 -19.53 0.90 4.65
N PRO A 81 -20.32 0.35 5.60
CA PRO A 81 -20.19 -1.04 6.04
C PRO A 81 -20.39 -2.07 4.93
N MET A 82 -21.20 -1.75 3.91
CA MET A 82 -21.41 -2.66 2.79
C MET A 82 -20.17 -2.71 1.90
N ARG A 83 -19.59 -1.54 1.60
CA ARG A 83 -18.38 -1.46 0.80
C ARG A 83 -17.20 -2.09 1.52
N LEU A 84 -17.08 -1.91 2.83
CA LEU A 84 -16.05 -2.54 3.64
C LEU A 84 -16.13 -4.07 3.58
N ALA A 85 -17.32 -4.65 3.78
CA ALA A 85 -17.51 -6.10 3.71
C ALA A 85 -17.20 -6.69 2.31
N GLU A 86 -17.48 -5.93 1.25
CA GLU A 86 -17.11 -6.33 -0.12
C GLU A 86 -15.59 -6.38 -0.31
N LEU A 87 -14.87 -5.37 0.18
CA LEU A 87 -13.41 -5.30 0.08
C LEU A 87 -12.74 -6.40 0.91
N GLU A 88 -13.22 -6.67 2.11
CA GLU A 88 -12.75 -7.80 2.94
C GLU A 88 -12.91 -9.14 2.22
N ALA A 89 -14.07 -9.39 1.61
CA ALA A 89 -14.31 -10.62 0.84
C ALA A 89 -13.40 -10.74 -0.39
N LEU A 90 -13.13 -9.63 -1.10
CA LEU A 90 -12.19 -9.61 -2.23
C LEU A 90 -10.75 -9.92 -1.78
N ARG A 91 -10.36 -9.44 -0.60
CA ARG A 91 -9.05 -9.69 -0.02
C ARG A 91 -8.88 -11.15 0.38
N ASP A 92 -9.87 -11.72 1.07
CA ASP A 92 -9.86 -13.12 1.47
C ASP A 92 -9.79 -14.08 0.27
N ALA A 93 -10.37 -13.69 -0.87
CA ALA A 93 -10.28 -14.46 -2.11
C ALA A 93 -8.90 -14.43 -2.79
N ARG A 94 -8.02 -13.49 -2.38
CA ARG A 94 -6.67 -13.31 -2.93
C ARG A 94 -5.58 -13.97 -2.06
N ALA A 95 -5.87 -14.24 -0.78
CA ALA A 95 -4.97 -14.89 0.19
C ALA A 95 -4.84 -16.40 -0.06
#